data_AF-A0A537ELK5-F1
#
_entry.id   AF-A0A537ELK5-F1
#
_cell.length_a   1.000
_cell.length_b   1.000
_cell.length_c   1.000
_cell.angle_alpha   90.00
_cell.angle_beta   90.00
_cell.angle_gamma   90.00
#
_symmetry.space_group_name_H-M   'P 1'
#
loop_
_entity.id
_entity.type
_entity.pdbx_description
1 polymer ?
#
loop_
_entity_poly.entity_id
_entity_poly.type
_entity_poly.pdbx_seq_one_letter_code
_entity_poly.pdbx_strand_id
1 'polypeptide(L)'
;MPFHNFMLKLSSMNFLAVTIVPGLVFGAIGGATATAGIWSQDSTLLSFTVGSPDIPGTRRIDVLAPDHQKIAKVNDVHIQVVVDGKSLLGTENEGVGPLAELAWAPDSTVFFITESDGGIIGTWDTWVYWIEDGKVHRKSVTQEVTKRFKQHYKCMEPEEANVGGVKWWNGSKTLLLVAEVPPHSSCPEMGKVRGYMVLIPSGEIVEEWDEKRLMADWGQYLGERFARRKGN
;
A
#
# COMPACT_ATOMS: atom_id res chain seq x y z
N MET A 1 -70.01 15.08 34.01
CA MET A 1 -69.16 14.11 33.28
C MET A 1 -68.90 14.71 31.89
N PRO A 2 -67.68 15.16 31.57
CA PRO A 2 -67.43 15.93 30.35
C PRO A 2 -66.97 15.05 29.19
N PHE A 3 -67.53 15.31 28.01
CA PHE A 3 -67.08 14.79 26.73
C PHE A 3 -65.77 15.47 26.32
N HIS A 4 -64.72 14.69 26.05
CA HIS A 4 -63.47 15.17 25.46
C HIS A 4 -63.54 15.05 23.93
N ASN A 5 -63.48 16.21 23.25
CA ASN A 5 -63.31 16.32 21.81
C ASN A 5 -61.86 16.00 21.42
N PHE A 6 -61.68 15.09 20.46
CA PHE A 6 -60.39 14.83 19.81
C PHE A 6 -60.32 15.64 18.51
N MET A 7 -59.57 16.74 18.51
CA MET A 7 -59.25 17.55 17.31
C MET A 7 -58.01 16.96 16.63
N LEU A 8 -58.16 16.51 15.39
CA LEU A 8 -57.03 16.19 14.49
C LEU A 8 -56.45 17.49 13.91
N LYS A 9 -55.23 17.85 14.32
CA LYS A 9 -54.42 18.89 13.67
C LYS A 9 -53.76 18.31 12.42
N LEU A 10 -54.11 18.83 11.25
CA LEU A 10 -53.36 18.65 10.01
C LEU A 10 -52.12 19.54 10.05
N SER A 11 -50.94 18.93 10.10
CA SER A 11 -49.65 19.64 9.93
C SER A 11 -49.41 19.93 8.45
N SER A 12 -49.09 21.17 8.17
CA SER A 12 -48.67 21.75 6.89
C SER A 12 -47.42 21.07 6.32
N MET A 13 -47.51 20.57 5.08
CA MET A 13 -46.36 20.13 4.27
C MET A 13 -45.63 21.36 3.70
N ASN A 14 -44.37 21.54 4.10
CA ASN A 14 -43.46 22.50 3.46
C ASN A 14 -42.99 21.93 2.12
N PHE A 15 -43.28 22.63 1.02
CA PHE A 15 -42.66 22.38 -0.28
C PHE A 15 -41.22 22.89 -0.25
N LEU A 16 -40.24 21.98 -0.31
CA LEU A 16 -38.86 22.34 -0.61
C LEU A 16 -38.75 22.65 -2.11
N ALA A 17 -38.37 23.89 -2.44
CA ALA A 17 -37.94 24.25 -3.78
C ALA A 17 -36.60 23.56 -4.08
N VAL A 18 -36.59 22.64 -5.05
CA VAL A 18 -35.38 22.02 -5.57
C VAL A 18 -34.77 22.96 -6.61
N THR A 19 -33.72 23.68 -6.22
CA THR A 19 -32.92 24.49 -7.15
C THR A 19 -31.95 23.56 -7.88
N ILE A 20 -32.19 23.33 -9.17
CA ILE A 20 -31.29 22.58 -10.05
C ILE A 20 -30.08 23.47 -10.35
N VAL A 21 -28.92 23.13 -9.78
CA VAL A 21 -27.64 23.79 -10.09
C VAL A 21 -27.10 23.19 -11.40
N PRO A 22 -26.72 24.01 -12.40
CA PRO A 22 -26.15 23.51 -13.65
C PRO A 22 -24.84 22.75 -13.40
N GLY A 23 -24.73 21.57 -14.02
CA GLY A 23 -23.63 20.64 -13.86
C GLY A 23 -22.28 21.25 -14.23
N LEU A 24 -21.36 21.19 -13.28
CA LEU A 24 -19.92 21.34 -13.52
C LEU A 24 -19.46 20.16 -14.39
N VAL A 25 -19.07 20.46 -15.62
CA VAL A 25 -18.36 19.54 -16.50
C VAL A 25 -16.94 19.40 -15.95
N PHE A 26 -16.69 18.32 -15.20
CA PHE A 26 -15.33 17.94 -14.83
C PHE A 26 -14.59 17.49 -16.10
N GLY A 27 -13.72 18.36 -16.61
CA GLY A 27 -12.76 17.97 -17.64
C GLY A 27 -11.86 16.88 -17.09
N ALA A 28 -11.91 15.68 -17.68
CA ALA A 28 -10.99 14.60 -17.37
C ALA A 28 -9.59 15.02 -17.87
N ILE A 29 -8.76 15.53 -16.97
CA ILE A 29 -7.33 15.65 -17.22
C ILE A 29 -6.81 14.21 -17.29
N GLY A 30 -6.40 13.78 -18.49
CA GLY A 30 -5.79 12.48 -18.72
C GLY A 30 -4.44 12.39 -17.99
N GLY A 31 -4.49 12.05 -16.70
CA GLY A 31 -3.32 11.58 -15.98
C GLY A 31 -2.95 10.20 -16.52
N ALA A 32 -1.67 9.98 -16.83
CA ALA A 32 -1.15 8.65 -17.07
C ALA A 32 -1.57 7.76 -15.89
N THR A 33 -2.27 6.67 -16.18
CA THR A 33 -2.68 5.71 -15.15
C THR A 33 -1.43 5.14 -14.51
N ALA A 34 -1.25 5.37 -13.21
CA ALA A 34 -0.15 4.78 -12.45
C ALA A 34 -0.16 3.26 -12.65
N THR A 35 0.99 2.68 -13.01
CA THR A 35 1.13 1.24 -13.15
C THR A 35 1.02 0.60 -11.76
N ALA A 36 0.18 -0.43 -11.65
CA ALA A 36 0.05 -1.22 -10.42
C ALA A 36 1.40 -1.85 -10.02
N GLY A 37 1.59 -2.07 -8.72
CA GLY A 37 2.78 -2.74 -8.21
C GLY A 37 2.87 -4.21 -8.56
N ILE A 38 4.05 -4.75 -8.30
CA ILE A 38 4.42 -6.15 -8.46
C ILE A 38 3.78 -6.98 -7.35
N TRP A 39 3.78 -6.48 -6.11
CA TRP A 39 3.23 -7.14 -4.93
C TRP A 39 1.76 -6.80 -4.71
N SER A 40 1.36 -5.55 -4.96
CA SER A 40 0.01 -5.04 -4.76
C SER A 40 -0.62 -4.45 -6.02
N GLN A 41 -1.90 -4.71 -6.25
CA GLN A 41 -2.69 -3.98 -7.25
C GLN A 41 -3.02 -2.54 -6.84
N ASP A 42 -2.93 -2.23 -5.55
CA ASP A 42 -3.27 -0.92 -4.99
C ASP A 42 -2.06 -0.02 -4.78
N SER A 43 -0.85 -0.50 -5.09
CA SER A 43 0.37 0.29 -5.03
C SER A 43 0.72 0.87 -6.40
N THR A 44 1.47 1.97 -6.38
CA THR A 44 2.09 2.57 -7.57
C THR A 44 3.50 2.03 -7.71
N LEU A 45 3.79 1.44 -8.86
CA LEU A 45 5.14 0.98 -9.20
C LEU A 45 6.09 2.17 -9.38
N LEU A 46 7.23 2.12 -8.68
CA LEU A 46 8.27 3.14 -8.68
C LEU A 46 9.41 2.80 -9.64
N SER A 47 9.08 2.53 -10.91
CA SER A 47 10.07 2.14 -11.92
C SER A 47 10.94 3.30 -12.39
N PHE A 48 12.17 2.96 -12.76
CA PHE A 48 12.99 3.80 -13.62
C PHE A 48 12.40 3.82 -15.03
N THR A 49 12.50 4.97 -15.69
CA THR A 49 12.33 5.02 -17.15
C THR A 49 13.38 4.15 -17.82
N VAL A 50 13.05 3.61 -19.00
CA VAL A 50 14.02 2.82 -19.77
C VAL A 50 15.17 3.74 -20.20
N GLY A 51 16.37 3.46 -19.73
CA GLY A 51 17.61 4.12 -20.15
C GLY A 51 18.31 3.40 -21.30
N SER A 52 19.38 4.00 -21.80
CA SER A 52 20.39 3.34 -22.63
C SER A 52 21.64 3.06 -21.79
N PRO A 53 22.61 2.26 -22.29
CA PRO A 53 23.89 2.08 -21.61
C PRO A 53 24.61 3.41 -21.31
N ASP A 54 24.41 4.43 -22.16
CA ASP A 54 25.06 5.75 -22.04
C ASP A 54 24.22 6.76 -21.25
N ILE A 55 22.92 6.53 -21.11
CA ILE A 55 21.98 7.42 -20.44
C ILE A 55 21.13 6.58 -19.50
N PRO A 56 21.51 6.50 -18.20
CA PRO A 56 20.72 5.78 -17.22
C PRO A 56 19.27 6.25 -17.23
N GLY A 57 18.36 5.31 -16.97
CA GLY A 57 16.98 5.64 -16.71
C GLY A 57 16.86 6.68 -15.60
N THR A 58 15.87 7.55 -15.70
CA THR A 58 15.51 8.47 -14.62
C THR A 58 14.26 7.99 -13.91
N ARG A 59 14.19 8.14 -12.59
CA ARG A 59 12.98 7.90 -11.80
C ARG A 59 12.51 9.22 -11.21
N ARG A 60 11.32 9.68 -11.57
CA ARG A 60 10.70 10.87 -10.97
C ARG A 60 9.19 10.67 -10.90
N ILE A 61 8.71 10.28 -9.73
CA ILE A 61 7.33 9.87 -9.52
C ILE A 61 6.79 10.59 -8.29
N ASP A 62 5.64 11.22 -8.46
CA ASP A 62 4.89 11.86 -7.38
C ASP A 62 3.65 11.00 -7.11
N VAL A 63 3.57 10.39 -5.92
CA VAL A 63 2.41 9.61 -5.49
C VAL A 63 1.58 10.43 -4.50
N LEU A 64 0.40 10.85 -4.94
CA LEU A 64 -0.54 11.62 -4.13
C LEU A 64 -1.15 10.73 -3.04
N ALA A 65 -1.26 11.26 -1.82
CA ALA A 65 -2.10 10.67 -0.80
C ALA A 65 -3.59 10.82 -1.17
N PRO A 66 -4.49 9.96 -0.67
CA PRO A 66 -5.92 10.02 -0.97
C PRO A 66 -6.61 11.36 -0.69
N ASP A 67 -6.13 12.11 0.31
CA ASP A 67 -6.64 13.46 0.64
C ASP A 67 -6.15 14.56 -0.31
N HIS A 68 -5.21 14.25 -1.20
CA HIS A 68 -4.54 15.16 -2.13
C HIS A 68 -3.78 16.33 -1.47
N GLN A 69 -3.58 16.28 -0.14
CA GLN A 69 -2.84 17.30 0.62
C GLN A 69 -1.37 16.93 0.78
N LYS A 70 -1.04 15.65 0.56
CA LYS A 70 0.29 15.09 0.75
C LYS A 70 0.79 14.39 -0.51
N ILE A 71 2.10 14.45 -0.72
CA ILE A 71 2.77 13.84 -1.86
C ILE A 71 4.02 13.12 -1.37
N ALA A 72 4.17 11.84 -1.72
CA ALA A 72 5.44 11.14 -1.65
C ALA A 72 6.15 11.31 -3.00
N LYS A 73 7.23 12.09 -3.01
CA LYS A 73 8.05 12.35 -4.20
C LYS A 73 9.26 11.43 -4.18
N VAL A 74 9.40 10.64 -5.22
CA VAL A 74 10.54 9.75 -5.44
C VAL A 74 11.34 10.31 -6.61
N ASN A 75 12.57 10.74 -6.34
CA ASN A 75 13.49 11.28 -7.34
C ASN A 75 14.81 10.51 -7.30
N ASP A 76 15.06 9.74 -8.34
CA ASP A 76 16.08 8.69 -8.38
C ASP A 76 15.93 7.81 -7.13
N VAL A 77 16.97 7.62 -6.33
CA VAL A 77 16.93 6.83 -5.09
C VAL A 77 16.38 7.58 -3.88
N HIS A 78 16.04 8.86 -3.99
CA HIS A 78 15.64 9.67 -2.83
C HIS A 78 14.13 9.74 -2.70
N ILE A 79 13.64 9.69 -1.45
CA ILE A 79 12.24 9.98 -1.13
C ILE A 79 12.11 11.27 -0.32
N GLN A 80 11.09 12.05 -0.65
CA GLN A 80 10.69 13.24 0.10
C GLN A 80 9.17 13.29 0.25
N VAL A 81 8.69 13.55 1.46
CA VAL A 81 7.27 13.79 1.71
C VAL A 81 7.00 15.28 1.73
N VAL A 82 5.98 15.70 0.99
CA VAL A 82 5.55 17.11 0.89
C VAL A 82 4.14 17.23 1.44
N VAL A 83 3.91 18.19 2.33
CA VAL A 83 2.59 18.55 2.89
C VAL A 83 2.40 20.04 2.71
N ASP A 84 1.28 20.46 2.10
CA ASP A 84 0.98 21.87 1.79
C ASP A 84 2.13 22.61 1.09
N GLY A 85 2.79 21.92 0.16
CA GLY A 85 3.93 22.45 -0.60
C GLY A 85 5.25 22.53 0.16
N LYS A 86 5.31 22.09 1.42
CA LYS A 86 6.53 22.06 2.24
C LYS A 86 7.05 20.64 2.39
N SER A 87 8.34 20.46 2.13
CA SER A 87 9.02 19.20 2.38
C SER A 87 9.15 18.98 3.88
N LEU A 88 8.73 17.80 4.36
CA LEU A 88 8.91 17.38 5.74
C LEU A 88 10.31 16.82 5.96
N LEU A 89 10.78 16.89 7.21
CA LEU A 89 12.04 16.28 7.63
C LEU A 89 11.85 14.78 7.92
N GLY A 90 12.95 14.03 7.98
CA GLY A 90 12.97 12.62 8.40
C GLY A 90 13.15 11.60 7.28
N THR A 91 13.35 12.06 6.03
CA THR A 91 13.67 11.20 4.88
C THR A 91 15.00 11.53 4.20
N GLU A 92 15.81 12.42 4.77
CA GLU A 92 17.00 12.99 4.12
C GLU A 92 18.09 11.96 3.85
N ASN A 93 18.16 10.92 4.68
CA ASN A 93 19.14 9.84 4.56
C ASN A 93 18.50 8.52 4.08
N GLU A 94 17.24 8.58 3.65
CA GLU A 94 16.48 7.40 3.27
C GLU A 94 16.53 7.18 1.75
N GLY A 95 16.92 5.96 1.37
CA GLY A 95 16.91 5.52 -0.02
C GLY A 95 15.64 4.73 -0.36
N VAL A 96 15.32 4.69 -1.65
CA VAL A 96 14.34 3.78 -2.26
C VAL A 96 15.09 2.86 -3.22
N GLY A 97 14.95 1.56 -3.04
CA GLY A 97 15.59 0.53 -3.84
C GLY A 97 15.30 0.65 -5.35
N PRO A 98 16.15 0.06 -6.21
CA PRO A 98 16.04 0.17 -7.67
C PRO A 98 14.71 -0.32 -8.25
N LEU A 99 14.08 -1.30 -7.59
CA LEU A 99 12.73 -1.75 -7.91
C LEU A 99 11.88 -1.62 -6.65
N ALA A 100 10.85 -0.78 -6.71
CA ALA A 100 10.02 -0.50 -5.55
C ALA A 100 8.58 -0.18 -5.96
N GLU A 101 7.68 -0.19 -4.99
CA GLU A 101 6.29 0.24 -5.12
C GLU A 101 5.83 0.93 -3.83
N LEU A 102 4.85 1.84 -3.95
CA LEU A 102 4.35 2.63 -2.83
C LEU A 102 2.83 2.64 -2.80
N ALA A 103 2.25 2.51 -1.61
CA ALA A 103 0.81 2.75 -1.40
C ALA A 103 0.54 3.56 -0.14
N TRP A 104 -0.25 4.61 -0.29
CA TRP A 104 -0.80 5.37 0.83
C TRP A 104 -1.96 4.64 1.51
N ALA A 105 -2.05 4.78 2.83
CA ALA A 105 -3.22 4.36 3.59
C ALA A 105 -4.42 5.24 3.23
N PRO A 106 -5.66 4.71 3.31
CA PRO A 106 -6.87 5.46 2.96
C PRO A 106 -7.08 6.76 3.73
N ASP A 107 -6.57 6.85 4.96
CA ASP A 107 -6.66 8.04 5.81
C ASP A 107 -5.54 9.07 5.56
N SER A 108 -4.64 8.81 4.62
CA SER A 108 -3.54 9.70 4.23
C SER A 108 -2.57 10.06 5.36
N THR A 109 -2.44 9.21 6.39
CA THR A 109 -1.53 9.44 7.52
C THR A 109 -0.25 8.62 7.46
N VAL A 110 -0.31 7.50 6.73
CA VAL A 110 0.77 6.50 6.62
C VAL A 110 0.86 6.02 5.17
N PHE A 111 2.05 5.62 4.73
CA PHE A 111 2.25 4.86 3.50
C PHE A 111 3.31 3.78 3.70
N PHE A 112 3.37 2.80 2.80
CA PHE A 112 4.45 1.82 2.79
C PHE A 112 5.22 1.90 1.47
N ILE A 113 6.48 1.48 1.52
CA ILE A 113 7.28 1.15 0.35
C ILE A 113 7.72 -0.29 0.46
N THR A 114 7.43 -1.06 -0.58
CA THR A 114 8.03 -2.37 -0.79
C THR A 114 9.12 -2.22 -1.83
N GLU A 115 10.34 -2.63 -1.50
CA GLU A 115 11.52 -2.40 -2.34
C GLU A 115 12.43 -3.62 -2.40
N SER A 116 13.19 -3.71 -3.49
CA SER A 116 14.21 -4.74 -3.68
C SER A 116 15.60 -4.15 -3.90
N ASP A 117 16.59 -4.85 -3.36
CA ASP A 117 18.02 -4.58 -3.52
C ASP A 117 18.61 -5.06 -4.87
N GLY A 118 17.89 -5.93 -5.58
CA GLY A 118 18.42 -6.68 -6.73
C GLY A 118 17.41 -6.91 -7.86
N GLY A 119 16.30 -6.17 -7.86
CA GLY A 119 15.24 -6.30 -8.85
C GLY A 119 14.30 -7.48 -8.57
N ILE A 120 13.73 -8.11 -9.60
CA ILE A 120 12.61 -9.05 -9.40
C ILE A 120 13.00 -10.31 -8.58
N ILE A 121 14.28 -10.71 -8.61
CA ILE A 121 14.86 -11.89 -7.92
C ILE A 121 15.59 -11.50 -6.62
N GLY A 122 15.79 -10.20 -6.36
CA GLY A 122 16.51 -9.72 -5.19
C GLY A 122 15.78 -10.01 -3.88
N THR A 123 16.37 -9.56 -2.78
CA THR A 123 15.72 -9.49 -1.47
C THR A 123 14.62 -8.44 -1.54
N TRP A 124 13.50 -8.67 -0.89
CA TRP A 124 12.40 -7.71 -0.82
C TRP A 124 12.05 -7.38 0.63
N ASP A 125 11.98 -6.08 0.90
CA ASP A 125 11.66 -5.51 2.20
C ASP A 125 10.47 -4.56 2.11
N THR A 126 9.74 -4.44 3.22
CA THR A 126 8.65 -3.47 3.36
C THR A 126 8.91 -2.51 4.52
N TRP A 127 8.88 -1.23 4.19
CA TRP A 127 9.06 -0.10 5.10
C TRP A 127 7.77 0.68 5.21
N VAL A 128 7.43 1.08 6.44
CA VAL A 128 6.27 1.91 6.71
C VAL A 128 6.72 3.28 7.15
N TYR A 129 6.07 4.30 6.59
CA TYR A 129 6.33 5.70 6.83
C TYR A 129 5.09 6.36 7.39
N TRP A 130 5.21 7.07 8.52
CA TRP A 130 4.10 7.83 9.11
C TRP A 130 4.52 9.25 9.41
N ILE A 131 3.53 10.15 9.44
CA ILE A 131 3.75 11.56 9.71
C ILE A 131 3.29 11.87 11.14
N GLU A 132 4.20 12.36 11.96
CA GLU A 132 3.94 12.72 13.36
C GLU A 132 4.81 13.94 13.71
N ASP A 133 4.20 14.93 14.37
CA ASP A 133 4.84 16.20 14.76
C ASP A 133 5.56 16.93 13.61
N GLY A 134 4.97 16.88 12.41
CA GLY A 134 5.53 17.54 11.21
C GLY A 134 6.80 16.89 10.67
N LYS A 135 7.08 15.64 11.06
CA LYS A 135 8.20 14.84 10.58
C LYS A 135 7.71 13.50 10.05
N VAL A 136 8.48 12.95 9.13
CA VAL A 136 8.32 11.59 8.65
C VAL A 136 9.14 10.67 9.52
N HIS A 137 8.55 9.58 9.96
CA HIS A 137 9.22 8.48 10.64
C HIS A 137 9.15 7.25 9.75
N ARG A 138 10.14 6.36 9.87
CA ARG A 138 10.23 5.12 9.09
C ARG A 138 10.52 3.94 9.99
N LYS A 139 9.94 2.79 9.68
CA LYS A 139 10.30 1.52 10.32
C LYS A 139 10.10 0.33 9.38
N SER A 140 10.99 -0.64 9.43
CA SER A 140 10.79 -1.93 8.75
C SER A 140 9.75 -2.75 9.49
N VAL A 141 8.83 -3.35 8.74
CA VAL A 141 7.88 -4.35 9.24
C VAL A 141 8.21 -5.76 8.73
N THR A 142 9.32 -5.92 7.99
CA THR A 142 9.77 -7.21 7.44
C THR A 142 10.19 -8.19 8.54
N GLN A 143 10.97 -7.72 9.52
CA GLN A 143 11.75 -8.61 10.39
C GLN A 143 10.88 -9.61 11.18
N GLU A 144 9.79 -9.16 11.79
CA GLU A 144 8.90 -10.04 12.56
C GLU A 144 8.16 -11.04 11.66
N VAL A 145 7.73 -10.59 10.47
CA VAL A 145 7.10 -11.47 9.47
C VAL A 145 8.07 -12.52 8.98
N THR A 146 9.29 -12.16 8.63
CA THR A 146 10.31 -13.11 8.16
C THR A 146 10.65 -14.13 9.25
N LYS A 147 10.85 -13.67 10.49
CA LYS A 147 11.09 -14.55 11.65
C LYS A 147 9.95 -15.54 11.88
N ARG A 148 8.69 -15.09 11.79
CA ARG A 148 7.52 -15.97 11.89
C ARG A 148 7.45 -16.94 10.71
N PHE A 149 7.65 -16.45 9.49
CA PHE A 149 7.47 -17.25 8.29
C PHE A 149 8.53 -18.35 8.13
N LYS A 150 9.76 -18.12 8.58
CA LYS A 150 10.84 -19.12 8.64
C LYS A 150 10.48 -20.41 9.38
N GLN A 151 9.43 -20.40 10.20
CA GLN A 151 8.92 -21.60 10.87
C GLN A 151 8.16 -22.54 9.91
N HIS A 152 7.83 -22.07 8.70
CA HIS A 152 6.98 -22.75 7.74
C HIS A 152 7.70 -23.21 6.47
N TYR A 153 9.00 -22.97 6.32
CA TYR A 153 9.78 -23.46 5.19
C TYR A 153 11.19 -23.84 5.63
N LYS A 154 11.88 -24.63 4.81
CA LYS A 154 13.31 -24.91 4.97
C LYS A 154 14.04 -24.70 3.65
N CYS A 155 15.20 -24.08 3.74
CA CYS A 155 16.16 -23.98 2.64
C CYS A 155 17.43 -24.75 3.01
N MET A 156 18.21 -25.14 2.00
CA MET A 156 19.50 -25.80 2.18
C MET A 156 20.52 -24.85 2.81
N GLU A 157 20.44 -23.58 2.45
CA GLU A 157 21.24 -22.48 3.00
C GLU A 157 20.31 -21.50 3.76
N PRO A 158 20.84 -20.74 4.74
CA PRO A 158 20.04 -19.71 5.42
C PRO A 158 19.60 -18.62 4.44
N GLU A 159 18.29 -18.52 4.22
CA GLU A 159 17.67 -17.54 3.32
C GLU A 159 16.59 -16.75 4.07
N GLU A 160 16.59 -15.43 3.88
CA GLU A 160 15.52 -14.56 4.38
C GLU A 160 14.32 -14.59 3.45
N ALA A 161 13.11 -14.53 4.00
CA ALA A 161 11.92 -14.43 3.18
C ALA A 161 11.82 -13.04 2.54
N ASN A 162 11.32 -13.00 1.31
CA ASN A 162 10.91 -11.77 0.65
C ASN A 162 9.56 -11.32 1.24
N VAL A 163 9.44 -10.04 1.62
CA VAL A 163 8.22 -9.50 2.22
C VAL A 163 7.74 -8.25 1.49
N GLY A 164 6.50 -8.28 1.01
CA GLY A 164 5.85 -7.16 0.35
C GLY A 164 4.52 -6.76 0.99
N GLY A 165 4.24 -5.45 0.98
CA GLY A 165 2.95 -4.89 1.37
C GLY A 165 1.92 -5.03 0.27
N VAL A 166 0.71 -5.42 0.66
CA VAL A 166 -0.40 -5.67 -0.27
C VAL A 166 -1.53 -4.68 -0.06
N LYS A 167 -2.08 -4.61 1.14
CA LYS A 167 -3.34 -3.89 1.36
C LYS A 167 -3.40 -3.24 2.73
N TRP A 168 -3.66 -1.93 2.74
CA TRP A 168 -4.08 -1.22 3.93
C TRP A 168 -5.47 -1.68 4.37
N TRP A 169 -5.62 -1.98 5.66
CA TRP A 169 -6.88 -2.40 6.26
C TRP A 169 -7.18 -1.54 7.49
N ASN A 170 -8.46 -1.20 7.66
CA ASN A 170 -8.92 -0.35 8.76
C ASN A 170 -8.17 1.01 8.84
N GLY A 171 -8.04 1.68 7.69
CA GLY A 171 -7.26 2.91 7.55
C GLY A 171 -5.76 2.60 7.55
N SER A 172 -5.00 3.31 8.38
CA SER A 172 -3.55 3.13 8.60
C SER A 172 -3.18 2.13 9.69
N LYS A 173 -4.16 1.56 10.40
CA LYS A 173 -3.91 0.75 11.61
C LYS A 173 -3.27 -0.60 11.32
N THR A 174 -3.65 -1.21 10.21
CA THR A 174 -3.20 -2.55 9.84
C THR A 174 -2.79 -2.63 8.38
N LEU A 175 -1.76 -3.43 8.12
CA LEU A 175 -1.24 -3.68 6.79
C LEU A 175 -1.18 -5.19 6.55
N LEU A 176 -1.78 -5.65 5.44
CA LEU A 176 -1.55 -6.98 4.93
C LEU A 176 -0.19 -7.02 4.25
N LEU A 177 0.69 -7.87 4.78
CA LEU A 177 1.97 -8.25 4.20
C LEU A 177 1.88 -9.67 3.63
N VAL A 178 2.62 -9.95 2.56
CA VAL A 178 2.83 -11.30 2.05
C VAL A 178 4.31 -11.63 2.14
N ALA A 179 4.60 -12.77 2.75
CA ALA A 179 5.94 -13.33 2.78
C ALA A 179 6.05 -14.44 1.73
N GLU A 180 7.19 -14.49 1.03
CA GLU A 180 7.48 -15.47 0.00
C GLU A 180 8.87 -16.08 0.22
N VAL A 181 8.96 -17.40 0.10
CA VAL A 181 10.26 -18.09 0.05
C VAL A 181 10.98 -17.62 -1.21
N PRO A 182 12.22 -17.12 -1.13
CA PRO A 182 12.93 -16.60 -2.29
C PRO A 182 12.90 -17.59 -3.46
N PRO A 183 12.78 -17.11 -4.71
CA PRO A 183 12.75 -17.95 -5.89
C PRO A 183 14.14 -18.47 -6.27
N HIS A 184 14.91 -18.95 -5.29
CA HIS A 184 16.28 -19.42 -5.44
C HIS A 184 16.34 -20.94 -5.31
N SER A 185 17.23 -21.58 -6.06
CA SER A 185 17.36 -23.05 -6.08
C SER A 185 17.84 -23.65 -4.74
N SER A 186 18.35 -22.81 -3.84
CA SER A 186 18.70 -23.18 -2.45
C SER A 186 17.47 -23.57 -1.62
N CYS A 187 16.25 -23.18 -2.04
CA CYS A 187 15.01 -23.43 -1.33
C CYS A 187 14.10 -24.43 -2.10
N PRO A 188 13.91 -25.66 -1.61
CA PRO A 188 13.00 -26.63 -2.23
C PRO A 188 11.55 -26.14 -2.32
N GLU A 189 11.13 -25.28 -1.39
CA GLU A 189 9.80 -24.67 -1.33
C GLU A 189 9.78 -23.26 -1.95
N MET A 190 10.67 -22.97 -2.90
CA MET A 190 10.78 -21.66 -3.54
C MET A 190 9.43 -21.15 -4.06
N GLY A 191 9.15 -19.89 -3.79
CA GLY A 191 7.88 -19.25 -4.09
C GLY A 191 6.74 -19.60 -3.14
N LYS A 192 6.86 -20.50 -2.17
CA LYS A 192 5.78 -20.70 -1.18
C LYS A 192 5.45 -19.37 -0.49
N VAL A 193 4.16 -19.07 -0.30
CA VAL A 193 3.70 -17.80 0.27
C VAL A 193 2.83 -17.98 1.52
N ARG A 194 2.81 -16.96 2.37
CA ARG A 194 1.84 -16.77 3.47
C ARG A 194 1.49 -15.30 3.65
N GLY A 195 0.28 -15.04 4.12
CA GLY A 195 -0.21 -13.69 4.42
C GLY A 195 -0.10 -13.39 5.91
N TYR A 196 0.17 -12.13 6.25
CA TYR A 196 0.33 -11.65 7.62
C TYR A 196 -0.33 -10.28 7.75
N MET A 197 -1.31 -10.14 8.65
CA MET A 197 -1.83 -8.83 9.02
C MET A 197 -1.00 -8.30 10.18
N VAL A 198 -0.44 -7.10 10.02
CA VAL A 198 0.39 -6.47 11.06
C VAL A 198 -0.19 -5.16 11.55
N LEU A 199 0.00 -4.85 12.83
CA LEU A 199 -0.33 -3.54 13.42
C LEU A 199 0.77 -2.52 13.12
N ILE A 200 0.37 -1.32 12.71
CA ILE A 200 1.28 -0.23 12.41
C ILE A 200 1.31 0.81 13.54
N PRO A 201 2.49 1.35 13.91
CA PRO A 201 3.84 1.06 13.37
C PRO A 201 4.57 -0.08 14.09
N SER A 202 3.90 -0.84 14.96
CA SER A 202 4.56 -1.83 15.81
C SER A 202 5.22 -2.97 15.02
N GLY A 203 4.63 -3.41 13.91
CA GLY A 203 4.98 -4.63 13.17
C GLY A 203 4.44 -5.92 13.82
N GLU A 204 3.62 -5.81 14.87
CA GLU A 204 3.04 -6.97 15.55
C GLU A 204 2.07 -7.71 14.62
N ILE A 205 2.25 -9.04 14.49
CA ILE A 205 1.39 -9.92 13.69
C ILE A 205 0.12 -10.23 14.48
N VAL A 206 -1.05 -9.89 13.92
CA VAL A 206 -2.36 -10.12 14.54
C VAL A 206 -3.20 -11.18 13.82
N GLU A 207 -2.91 -11.47 12.56
CA GLU A 207 -3.55 -12.55 11.82
C GLU A 207 -2.59 -13.16 10.78
N GLU A 208 -2.78 -14.45 10.48
CA GLU A 208 -1.99 -15.18 9.49
C GLU A 208 -2.89 -15.99 8.56
N TRP A 209 -2.47 -16.10 7.30
CA TRP A 209 -3.10 -16.93 6.28
C TRP A 209 -2.08 -17.89 5.68
N ASP A 210 -2.47 -19.15 5.50
CA ASP A 210 -1.78 -20.01 4.54
C ASP A 210 -2.07 -19.54 3.10
N GLU A 211 -1.34 -20.12 2.14
CA GLU A 211 -1.48 -19.73 0.73
C GLU A 211 -2.91 -19.85 0.22
N LYS A 212 -3.61 -20.94 0.54
CA LYS A 212 -4.97 -21.19 0.04
C LYS A 212 -5.93 -20.11 0.54
N ARG A 213 -5.90 -19.82 1.84
CA ARG A 213 -6.79 -18.81 2.43
C ARG A 213 -6.38 -17.40 2.00
N LEU A 214 -5.08 -17.12 1.84
CA LEU A 214 -4.58 -15.85 1.30
C LEU A 214 -5.13 -15.58 -0.10
N MET A 215 -5.05 -16.56 -1.01
CA MET A 215 -5.54 -16.40 -2.38
C MET A 215 -7.07 -16.22 -2.42
N ALA A 216 -7.80 -16.97 -1.60
CA ALA A 216 -9.25 -16.88 -1.52
C ALA A 216 -9.74 -15.51 -0.99
N ASP A 217 -9.15 -15.05 0.12
CA ASP A 217 -9.62 -13.86 0.82
C ASP A 217 -9.07 -12.57 0.18
N TRP A 218 -7.85 -12.60 -0.36
CA TRP A 218 -7.10 -11.40 -0.77
C TRP A 218 -6.59 -11.44 -2.20
N GLY A 219 -6.85 -12.50 -2.96
CA GLY A 219 -6.29 -12.70 -4.30
C GLY A 219 -6.54 -11.55 -5.27
N GLN A 220 -7.65 -10.82 -5.13
CA GLN A 220 -7.94 -9.65 -5.97
C GLN A 220 -6.97 -8.47 -5.75
N TYR A 221 -6.35 -8.35 -4.57
CA TYR A 221 -5.41 -7.26 -4.26
C TYR A 221 -3.96 -7.63 -4.56
N LEU A 222 -3.67 -8.92 -4.79
CA LEU A 222 -2.32 -9.40 -5.08
C LEU A 222 -1.88 -8.97 -6.49
N GLY A 223 -0.70 -8.37 -6.56
CA GLY A 223 -0.05 -7.92 -7.80
C GLY A 223 0.39 -9.06 -8.72
N GLU A 224 1.03 -8.70 -9.82
CA GLU A 224 1.39 -9.63 -10.90
C GLU A 224 2.32 -10.77 -10.44
N ARG A 225 3.13 -10.53 -9.40
CA ARG A 225 4.02 -11.55 -8.79
C ARG A 225 3.28 -12.85 -8.44
N PHE A 226 1.98 -12.75 -8.16
CA PHE A 226 1.15 -13.87 -7.72
C PHE A 226 0.14 -14.32 -8.79
N ALA A 227 0.16 -13.77 -10.01
CA ALA A 227 -0.87 -13.99 -11.02
C ALA A 227 -1.05 -15.48 -11.40
N ARG A 228 0.04 -16.25 -11.49
CA ARG A 228 -0.03 -17.69 -11.80
C ARG A 228 -0.76 -18.53 -10.74
N ARG A 229 -0.98 -17.98 -9.55
CA ARG A 229 -1.61 -18.67 -8.41
C ARG A 229 -3.11 -18.44 -8.32
N LYS A 230 -3.66 -17.49 -9.09
CA LYS A 230 -5.10 -17.19 -9.08
C LYS A 230 -5.96 -18.20 -9.85
N GLY A 231 -5.35 -19.15 -10.57
CA GLY A 231 -6.02 -20.08 -11.48
C GLY A 231 -5.99 -21.56 -11.07
N ASN A 232 -5.47 -21.90 -9.88
CA ASN A 232 -5.45 -23.26 -9.33
C ASN A 232 -6.39 -23.36 -8.12
#